data_AF-A0A7K0XAK7-F1
#
_entry.id   AF-A0A7K0XAK7-F1
#
_cell.length_a   1.000
_cell.length_b   1.000
_cell.length_c   1.000
_cell.angle_alpha   90.00
_cell.angle_beta   90.00
_cell.angle_gamma   90.00
#
_symmetry.space_group_name_H-M   'P 1'
#
loop_
_entity.id
_entity.type
_entity.pdbx_description
1 polymer ?
#
loop_
_entity_poly.entity_id
_entity_poly.type
_entity_poly.pdbx_seq_one_letter_code
_entity_poly.pdbx_strand_id
1 'polypeptide(L)' 'MHRRMMKSKIHRARITDANLHYVGSITLDTQLMEQADIREWEQVQVVDIDN' A
#
# COMPACT_ATOMS: atom_id res chain seq x y z
N MET A 1 7.92 -6.90 -26.41
CA MET A 1 8.28 -7.17 -25.00
C MET A 1 7.78 -6.01 -24.15
N HIS A 2 7.07 -6.27 -23.04
CA HIS A 2 6.60 -5.24 -22.12
C HIS A 2 7.37 -5.34 -20.80
N ARG A 3 7.71 -4.20 -20.18
CA ARG A 3 8.38 -4.13 -18.87
C ARG A 3 7.35 -3.73 -17.81
N ARG A 4 7.41 -4.37 -16.65
CA ARG A 4 6.64 -3.92 -15.47
C ARG A 4 7.53 -3.02 -14.62
N MET A 5 7.11 -1.77 -14.45
CA MET A 5 7.80 -0.77 -13.65
C MET A 5 6.98 -0.49 -12.38
N MET A 6 7.64 -0.04 -11.32
CA MET A 6 6.95 0.47 -10.13
C MET A 6 6.37 1.85 -10.44
N LYS A 7 5.04 1.99 -10.34
CA LYS A 7 4.33 3.26 -10.54
C LYS A 7 4.55 4.20 -9.36
N SER A 8 4.34 3.71 -8.14
CA SER A 8 4.32 4.52 -6.92
C SER A 8 4.84 3.76 -5.70
N LYS A 9 5.19 4.49 -4.64
CA LYS A 9 5.58 3.92 -3.33
C LYS A 9 5.21 4.86 -2.18
N ILE A 10 4.85 4.26 -1.05
CA ILE A 10 4.88 4.92 0.26
C ILE A 10 6.08 4.35 1.01
N HIS A 11 7.09 5.17 1.29
CA HIS A 11 8.35 4.70 1.86
C HIS A 11 8.32 4.77 3.39
N ARG A 12 8.59 3.63 4.05
CA ARG A 12 8.67 3.51 5.52
C ARG A 12 7.41 4.00 6.24
N ALA A 13 6.24 3.61 5.74
CA ALA A 13 4.99 3.80 6.46
C ALA A 13 5.02 3.04 7.80
N ARG A 14 4.31 3.56 8.79
CA ARG A 14 4.10 2.89 10.09
C ARG A 14 2.75 2.21 10.09
N ILE A 15 2.71 0.94 10.51
CA ILE A 15 1.45 0.24 10.78
C ILE A 15 0.78 0.89 11.99
N THR A 16 -0.46 1.32 11.82
CA THR A 16 -1.26 1.98 12.86
C THR A 16 -2.25 1.02 13.53
N ASP A 17 -2.72 0.00 12.82
CA ASP A 17 -3.64 -1.02 13.32
C ASP A 17 -3.46 -2.35 12.57
N ALA A 18 -3.81 -3.46 13.22
CA ALA A 18 -3.78 -4.81 12.65
C ALA A 18 -4.88 -5.68 13.28
N ASN A 19 -5.81 -6.17 12.46
CA ASN A 19 -6.94 -6.97 12.90
C ASN A 19 -7.07 -8.24 12.06
N LEU A 20 -6.96 -9.40 12.73
CA LEU A 20 -7.04 -10.73 12.10
C LEU A 20 -8.38 -11.00 11.41
N HIS A 21 -9.45 -10.38 11.89
CA HIS A 21 -10.81 -10.57 11.39
C HIS A 21 -11.26 -9.45 10.44
N TYR A 22 -10.40 -8.46 10.16
CA TYR A 22 -10.68 -7.46 9.15
C TYR A 22 -10.68 -8.11 7.76
N VAL A 23 -11.76 -7.90 7.02
CA VAL A 23 -11.92 -8.42 5.66
C VAL A 23 -11.52 -7.33 4.67
N GLY A 24 -10.41 -7.54 3.97
CA GLY A 24 -9.90 -6.59 2.99
C GLY A 24 -8.44 -6.83 2.67
N SER A 25 -7.84 -5.90 1.92
CA SER A 25 -6.38 -5.81 1.75
C SER A 25 -5.82 -4.95 2.88
N ILE A 26 -5.39 -3.72 2.59
CA ILE A 26 -4.95 -2.73 3.57
C ILE A 26 -5.79 -1.47 3.44
N THR A 27 -5.94 -0.75 4.55
CA THR A 27 -6.53 0.59 4.57
C THR A 27 -5.39 1.60 4.57
N LEU A 28 -5.48 2.61 3.72
CA LEU A 28 -4.49 3.70 3.63
C LEU A 28 -5.18 5.04 3.87
N ASP A 29 -4.44 5.98 4.44
CA ASP A 29 -4.87 7.37 4.52
C ASP A 29 -5.04 7.94 3.10
N THR A 30 -6.20 8.54 2.83
CA THR A 30 -6.54 9.18 1.56
C THR A 30 -5.50 10.21 1.11
N GLN A 31 -4.85 10.93 2.04
CA GLN A 31 -3.81 11.90 1.70
C GLN A 31 -2.54 11.21 1.19
N LEU A 32 -2.16 10.07 1.78
CA LEU A 32 -1.03 9.28 1.29
C LEU A 32 -1.32 8.67 -0.08
N MET A 33 -2.56 8.22 -0.31
CA MET A 33 -2.99 7.70 -1.60
C MET A 33 -2.92 8.77 -2.68
N GLU A 34 -3.41 9.98 -2.42
CA GLU A 34 -3.34 11.10 -3.35
C GLU A 34 -1.89 11.48 -3.68
N GLN A 35 -1.04 11.62 -2.66
CA GLN A 35 0.37 11.99 -2.84
C GLN A 35 1.17 10.91 -3.58
N ALA A 36 0.82 9.63 -3.39
CA ALA A 36 1.47 8.51 -4.05
C ALA A 36 0.80 8.11 -5.37
N ASP A 37 -0.26 8.80 -5.83
CA ASP A 37 -1.07 8.39 -6.99
C ASP A 37 -1.50 6.90 -6.92
N ILE A 38 -2.09 6.51 -5.79
CA ILE A 38 -2.67 5.17 -5.57
C ILE A 38 -4.19 5.29 -5.58
N ARG A 39 -4.86 4.45 -6.36
CA ARG A 39 -6.33 4.38 -6.40
C ARG A 39 -6.87 3.28 -5.52
N GLU A 40 -8.14 3.42 -5.12
CA GLU A 40 -8.87 2.33 -4.48
C GLU A 40 -8.87 1.09 -5.40
N TRP A 41 -8.72 -0.09 -4.79
CA TRP A 41 -8.64 -1.38 -5.48
C TRP A 41 -7.43 -1.57 -6.40
N GLU A 42 -6.46 -0.65 -6.40
CA GLU A 42 -5.20 -0.82 -7.13
C GLU A 42 -4.35 -1.94 -6.50
N GLN A 43 -3.68 -2.74 -7.35
CA GLN A 43 -2.78 -3.78 -6.86
C GLN A 43 -1.61 -3.14 -6.12
N VAL A 44 -1.42 -3.57 -4.88
CA VAL A 44 -0.29 -3.13 -4.02
C VAL A 44 0.62 -4.29 -3.67
N GLN A 45 1.85 -3.95 -3.32
CA GLN A 45 2.80 -4.86 -2.69
C GLN A 45 3.18 -4.26 -1.32
N VAL A 46 3.04 -5.06 -0.27
CA VAL A 46 3.43 -4.69 1.09
C VAL A 46 4.68 -5.49 1.45
N VAL A 47 5.70 -4.80 1.94
CA VAL A 47 6.94 -5.40 2.46
C VAL A 47 7.13 -4.95 3.90
N ASP A 48 7.28 -5.92 4.80
CA ASP A 48 7.67 -5.66 6.18
C ASP A 48 9.20 -5.52 6.23
N ILE A 49 9.68 -4.52 6.96
CA ILE A 49 11.12 -4.27 7.11
C ILE A 49 11.67 -5.01 8.33
N ASP A 50 10.81 -5.34 9.29
CA ASP A 50 11.22 -5.89 10.58
C ASP A 50 11.13 -7.44 10.65
N ASN A 51 10.56 -8.11 9.63
CA ASN A 51 10.41 -9.57 9.52
C ASN A 51 10.45 -10.06 8.07
#